data_AF-A0A2I1GTQ0-F1
#
_entry.id   AF-A0A2I1GTQ0-F1
#
_cell.length_a   1.000
_cell.length_b   1.000
_cell.length_c   1.000
_cell.angle_alpha   90.00
_cell.angle_beta   90.00
_cell.angle_gamma   90.00
#
_symmetry.space_group_name_H-M   'P 1'
#
loop_
_entity.id
_entity.type
_entity.pdbx_description
1 polymer ?
#
loop_
_entity_poly.entity_id
_entity_poly.type
_entity_poly.pdbx_seq_one_letter_code
_entity_poly.pdbx_strand_id
1 'polypeptide(L)'
;MNKTYFIILLVFFFIIHIKKIHGCDIGGGPCNNRTVYKCGAQVIGANLLPNSILEMTVQSPDTDNNLGVSAIGHFTMQIDNGRGYRFLRDPEWVNGCHCNDCQNIPLNYTFQKLFDFPTPPKGTWFDIWITIYWSCLDTGLTNMCTSEEVHYRGYVM
;
A
#
# COMPACT_ATOMS: atom_id res chain seq x y z
N MET A 1 12.17 38.96 -21.94
CA MET A 1 11.54 37.64 -21.75
C MET A 1 10.37 37.54 -22.75
N ASN A 2 10.45 36.64 -23.73
CA ASN A 2 9.45 36.58 -24.81
C ASN A 2 8.09 36.15 -24.23
N LYS A 3 7.03 36.92 -24.47
CA LYS A 3 5.68 36.65 -23.92
C LYS A 3 5.21 35.20 -24.20
N THR A 4 5.63 34.63 -25.32
CA THR A 4 5.34 33.24 -25.71
C THR A 4 5.93 32.19 -24.76
N TYR A 5 7.18 32.38 -24.27
CA TYR A 5 7.81 31.43 -23.34
C TYR A 5 7.17 31.46 -21.96
N PHE A 6 6.73 32.63 -21.50
CA PHE A 6 6.06 32.77 -20.21
C PHE A 6 4.70 32.05 -20.21
N ILE A 7 3.94 32.13 -21.30
CA ILE A 7 2.66 31.44 -21.46
C ILE A 7 2.86 29.92 -21.49
N ILE A 8 3.85 29.41 -22.23
CA ILE A 8 4.14 27.97 -22.28
C ILE A 8 4.54 27.43 -20.90
N LEU A 9 5.36 28.17 -20.15
CA LEU A 9 5.79 27.77 -18.80
C LEU A 9 4.59 27.69 -17.83
N LEU A 10 3.69 28.68 -17.90
CA LEU A 10 2.47 28.72 -17.10
C LEU A 10 1.56 27.54 -17.42
N VAL A 11 1.33 27.23 -18.71
CA VAL A 11 0.49 26.10 -19.13
C VAL A 11 1.09 24.77 -18.65
N PHE A 12 2.42 24.58 -18.71
CA PHE A 12 3.05 23.39 -18.13
C PHE A 12 2.88 23.32 -16.60
N PHE A 13 3.04 24.44 -15.89
CA PHE A 13 2.83 24.49 -14.44
C PHE A 13 1.39 24.14 -14.06
N PHE A 14 0.41 24.66 -14.80
CA PHE A 14 -0.99 24.33 -14.63
C PHE A 14 -1.29 22.87 -15.01
N ILE A 15 -0.76 22.32 -16.10
CA ILE A 15 -0.97 20.90 -16.46
C ILE A 15 -0.37 19.95 -15.42
N ILE A 16 0.81 20.28 -14.87
CA ILE A 16 1.44 19.51 -13.79
C ILE A 16 0.61 19.58 -12.49
N HIS A 17 -0.06 20.71 -12.22
CA HIS A 17 -0.91 20.89 -11.03
C HIS A 17 -2.38 20.48 -11.20
N ILE A 18 -2.92 20.45 -12.42
CA ILE A 18 -4.31 20.03 -12.71
C ILE A 18 -4.49 18.52 -12.55
N LYS A 19 -3.41 17.72 -12.57
CA LYS A 19 -3.48 16.28 -12.30
C LYS A 19 -4.00 15.90 -10.89
N LYS A 20 -4.29 16.88 -10.02
CA LYS A 20 -4.69 16.69 -8.62
C LYS A 20 -6.06 17.21 -8.22
N ILE A 21 -6.93 17.61 -9.16
CA ILE A 21 -8.25 18.17 -8.79
C ILE A 21 -9.38 17.11 -8.82
N HIS A 22 -9.14 15.96 -9.46
CA HIS A 22 -10.05 14.79 -9.45
C HIS A 22 -9.26 13.50 -9.21
N GLY A 23 -8.37 13.52 -8.21
CA GLY A 23 -7.51 12.39 -7.87
C GLY A 23 -8.31 11.28 -7.19
N CYS A 24 -8.17 10.07 -7.70
CA CYS A 24 -8.60 8.85 -7.02
C CYS A 24 -7.58 8.51 -5.94
N ASP A 25 -7.69 9.23 -4.83
CA ASP A 25 -6.82 9.03 -3.69
C ASP A 25 -7.39 7.89 -2.85
N ILE A 26 -6.53 6.94 -2.49
CA ILE A 26 -6.86 5.85 -1.57
C ILE A 26 -6.92 6.45 -0.17
N GLY A 27 -8.11 6.91 0.21
CA GLY A 27 -8.42 7.38 1.55
C GLY A 27 -8.79 6.20 2.45
N GLY A 28 -8.31 6.20 3.69
CA GLY A 28 -8.63 5.14 4.65
C GLY A 28 -8.96 5.70 6.02
N GLY A 29 -10.05 5.21 6.62
CA GLY A 29 -10.30 5.37 8.05
C GLY A 29 -9.63 4.22 8.81
N PRO A 30 -8.91 4.49 9.91
CA PRO A 30 -8.34 3.41 10.71
C PRO A 30 -9.47 2.52 11.24
N CYS A 31 -9.28 1.21 11.17
CA CYS A 31 -10.24 0.26 11.72
C CYS A 31 -10.40 0.52 13.21
N ASN A 32 -11.65 0.71 13.64
CA ASN A 32 -11.99 0.78 15.05
C ASN A 32 -12.99 -0.33 15.37
N ASN A 33 -12.74 -1.09 16.44
CA ASN A 33 -13.63 -2.17 16.93
C ASN A 33 -15.00 -1.66 17.44
N ARG A 34 -15.44 -0.47 17.03
CA ARG A 34 -16.69 0.18 17.45
C ARG A 34 -17.78 0.15 16.38
N THR A 35 -17.55 -0.46 15.22
CA THR A 35 -18.54 -0.50 14.11
C THR A 35 -18.57 -1.87 13.41
N VAL A 36 -19.50 -2.02 12.46
CA VAL A 36 -19.86 -3.22 11.67
C VAL A 36 -18.69 -3.91 10.94
N TYR A 37 -17.50 -3.28 10.94
CA TYR A 37 -16.30 -3.77 10.27
C TYR A 37 -15.40 -4.54 11.25
N LYS A 38 -15.10 -5.81 10.94
CA LYS A 38 -14.11 -6.60 11.68
C LYS A 38 -12.71 -6.07 11.37
N CYS A 39 -11.91 -5.82 12.40
CA CYS A 39 -10.47 -5.55 12.32
C CYS A 39 -9.66 -6.86 12.36
N GLY A 40 -8.33 -6.76 12.23
CA GLY A 40 -7.42 -7.92 12.25
C GLY A 40 -6.82 -8.25 10.88
N ALA A 41 -6.38 -7.21 10.17
CA ALA A 41 -5.57 -7.41 8.99
C ALA A 41 -4.21 -7.98 9.41
N GLN A 42 -3.56 -8.76 8.55
CA GLN A 42 -2.31 -9.42 8.93
C GLN A 42 -1.39 -9.67 7.75
N VAL A 43 -0.09 -9.75 8.06
CA VAL A 43 0.91 -10.35 7.16
C VAL A 43 0.94 -11.85 7.48
N ILE A 44 0.48 -12.68 6.54
CA ILE A 44 0.42 -14.14 6.73
C ILE A 44 1.69 -14.86 6.27
N GLY A 45 2.55 -14.16 5.53
CA GLY A 45 3.88 -14.64 5.17
C GLY A 45 4.75 -13.54 4.60
N ALA A 46 6.03 -13.54 4.94
CA ALA A 46 7.02 -12.65 4.35
C ALA A 46 8.40 -13.32 4.32
N ASN A 47 9.04 -13.33 3.15
CA ASN A 47 10.33 -13.97 2.90
C ASN A 47 11.27 -13.02 2.15
N LEU A 48 12.51 -12.91 2.62
CA LEU A 48 13.58 -12.25 1.87
C LEU A 48 14.26 -13.25 0.96
N LEU A 49 14.00 -13.15 -0.33
CA LEU A 49 14.56 -13.99 -1.38
C LEU A 49 15.91 -13.43 -1.86
N PRO A 50 16.72 -14.24 -2.58
CA PRO A 50 17.93 -13.76 -3.24
C PRO A 50 17.65 -12.57 -4.18
N ASN A 51 18.69 -11.79 -4.48
CA ASN A 51 18.63 -10.62 -5.36
C ASN A 51 17.73 -9.49 -4.84
N SER A 52 17.69 -9.30 -3.53
CA SER A 52 17.02 -8.17 -2.89
C SER A 52 15.51 -8.12 -3.16
N ILE A 53 14.87 -9.29 -3.15
CA ILE A 53 13.42 -9.43 -3.34
C ILE A 53 12.78 -9.75 -1.99
N LEU A 54 11.74 -9.00 -1.64
CA LEU A 54 10.81 -9.36 -0.58
C LEU A 54 9.56 -9.95 -1.23
N GLU A 55 9.25 -11.20 -0.91
CA GLU A 55 7.98 -11.84 -1.23
C GLU A 55 7.08 -11.81 -0.01
N MET A 56 5.84 -11.36 -0.18
CA MET A 56 4.92 -11.17 0.93
C MET A 56 3.50 -11.54 0.54
N THR A 57 2.77 -12.10 1.50
CA THR A 57 1.32 -12.24 1.43
C THR A 57 0.67 -11.52 2.61
N VAL A 58 -0.25 -10.62 2.29
CA VAL A 58 -1.10 -9.94 3.27
C VAL A 58 -2.53 -10.43 3.17
N GLN A 59 -3.28 -10.29 4.26
CA GLN A 59 -4.67 -10.68 4.37
C GLN A 59 -5.49 -9.60 5.08
N SER A 60 -6.67 -9.29 4.56
CA SER A 60 -7.67 -8.48 5.23
C SER A 60 -8.53 -9.33 6.16
N PRO A 61 -9.24 -8.74 7.14
CA PRO A 61 -10.31 -9.42 7.85
C PRO A 61 -11.36 -9.95 6.89
N ASP A 62 -11.96 -11.10 7.23
CA ASP A 62 -13.11 -11.62 6.50
C ASP A 62 -14.40 -10.97 7.00
N THR A 63 -14.90 -10.03 6.20
CA THR A 63 -16.14 -9.30 6.43
C THR A 63 -17.32 -9.83 5.62
N ASP A 64 -17.18 -10.99 4.94
CA ASP A 64 -18.24 -11.64 4.16
C ASP A 64 -18.87 -10.74 3.06
N ASN A 65 -18.18 -9.68 2.65
CA ASN A 65 -18.66 -8.68 1.68
C ASN A 65 -17.92 -8.74 0.33
N ASN A 66 -17.00 -9.69 0.15
CA ASN A 66 -16.12 -9.82 -1.02
C ASN A 66 -15.32 -8.54 -1.34
N LEU A 67 -14.98 -7.76 -0.31
CA LEU A 67 -14.14 -6.57 -0.43
C LEU A 67 -12.88 -6.75 0.44
N GLY A 68 -12.06 -7.72 0.05
CA GLY A 68 -10.80 -8.05 0.71
C GLY A 68 -9.69 -7.02 0.49
N VAL A 69 -8.45 -7.46 0.30
CA VAL A 69 -7.29 -6.55 0.18
C VAL A 69 -7.38 -5.75 -1.13
N SER A 70 -7.79 -4.50 -1.01
CA SER A 70 -8.00 -3.57 -2.13
C SER A 70 -6.77 -2.71 -2.40
N ALA A 71 -6.02 -2.34 -1.37
CA ALA A 71 -4.80 -1.55 -1.49
C ALA A 71 -3.80 -1.88 -0.38
N ILE A 72 -2.54 -1.52 -0.62
CA ILE A 72 -1.47 -1.55 0.39
C ILE A 72 -0.72 -0.23 0.37
N GLY A 73 -0.17 0.21 1.49
CA GLY A 73 0.50 1.50 1.58
C GLY A 73 1.39 1.64 2.80
N HIS A 74 2.07 2.78 2.88
CA HIS A 74 2.94 3.15 4.01
C HIS A 74 3.88 2.00 4.43
N PHE A 75 4.49 1.38 3.42
CA PHE A 75 5.15 0.10 3.55
C PHE A 75 6.66 0.28 3.71
N THR A 76 7.20 -0.15 4.84
CA THR A 76 8.62 -0.10 5.18
C THR A 76 9.12 -1.42 5.73
N MET A 77 10.43 -1.59 5.70
CA MET A 77 11.15 -2.69 6.33
C MET A 77 12.37 -2.14 7.08
N GLN A 78 12.74 -2.78 8.17
CA GLN A 78 13.98 -2.57 8.90
C GLN A 78 14.65 -3.92 9.14
N ILE A 79 15.95 -4.02 8.90
CA ILE A 79 16.76 -5.18 9.32
C ILE A 79 17.50 -4.86 10.61
N ASP A 80 17.68 -5.84 11.50
CA ASP A 80 18.35 -5.66 12.79
C ASP A 80 19.80 -5.12 12.64
N ASN A 81 20.44 -5.36 11.49
CA ASN A 81 21.75 -4.82 11.14
C ASN A 81 21.74 -3.32 10.76
N GLY A 82 20.65 -2.60 11.02
CA GLY A 82 20.57 -1.14 10.98
C GLY A 82 20.15 -0.52 9.64
N ARG A 83 19.87 -1.31 8.59
CA ARG A 83 19.35 -0.76 7.32
C ARG A 83 17.82 -0.80 7.30
N GLY A 84 17.23 0.29 6.84
CA GLY A 84 15.79 0.39 6.58
C GLY A 84 15.53 0.67 5.11
N TYR A 85 14.36 0.24 4.62
CA TYR A 85 13.89 0.52 3.27
C TYR A 85 12.43 0.96 3.31
N ARG A 86 12.07 1.92 2.47
CA ARG A 86 10.68 2.34 2.26
C ARG A 86 10.25 1.92 0.86
N PHE A 87 9.35 0.95 0.79
CA PHE A 87 8.79 0.46 -0.47
C PHE A 87 7.72 1.41 -0.99
N LEU A 88 6.77 1.81 -0.13
CA LEU A 88 5.65 2.66 -0.50
C LEU A 88 5.52 3.80 0.48
N ARG A 89 5.51 5.03 -0.05
CA ARG A 89 5.16 6.21 0.73
C ARG A 89 3.64 6.38 0.80
N ASP A 90 3.01 6.28 -0.36
CA ASP A 90 1.57 6.45 -0.55
C ASP A 90 0.94 5.09 -0.90
N PRO A 91 -0.38 4.91 -0.69
CA PRO A 91 -1.02 3.64 -1.01
C PRO A 91 -1.10 3.37 -2.52
N GLU A 92 -1.10 2.09 -2.89
CA GLU A 92 -1.28 1.58 -4.25
C GLU A 92 -2.46 0.59 -4.28
N TRP A 93 -3.31 0.69 -5.31
CA TRP A 93 -4.35 -0.31 -5.54
C TRP A 93 -3.77 -1.65 -5.94
N VAL A 94 -4.39 -2.74 -5.47
CA VAL A 94 -3.97 -4.12 -5.75
C VAL A 94 -5.18 -5.00 -6.04
N ASN A 95 -4.95 -6.28 -6.37
CA ASN A 95 -6.03 -7.24 -6.67
C ASN A 95 -7.01 -6.76 -7.76
N GLY A 96 -6.55 -5.94 -8.72
CA GLY A 96 -7.38 -5.40 -9.79
C GLY A 96 -8.33 -4.29 -9.38
N CYS A 97 -8.32 -3.89 -8.10
CA CYS A 97 -9.06 -2.74 -7.63
C CYS A 97 -8.52 -1.45 -8.27
N HIS A 98 -9.41 -0.49 -8.49
CA HIS A 98 -9.11 0.85 -8.97
C HIS A 98 -10.30 1.77 -8.64
N CYS A 99 -10.21 3.00 -9.10
CA CYS A 99 -11.02 4.12 -8.63
C CYS A 99 -12.53 3.91 -8.65
N ASN A 100 -13.05 3.26 -9.68
CA ASN A 100 -14.49 3.10 -9.87
C ASN A 100 -14.87 1.61 -9.92
N ASP A 101 -13.93 0.73 -9.60
CA ASP A 101 -14.15 -0.71 -9.70
C ASP A 101 -13.25 -1.44 -8.71
N CYS A 102 -13.90 -1.95 -7.67
CA CYS A 102 -13.29 -2.66 -6.58
C CYS A 102 -14.28 -3.72 -6.09
N GLN A 103 -14.71 -4.61 -6.97
CA GLN A 103 -15.70 -5.65 -6.67
C GLN A 103 -15.05 -7.03 -6.64
N ASN A 104 -15.54 -7.91 -5.77
CA ASN A 104 -15.08 -9.31 -5.68
C ASN A 104 -13.58 -9.42 -5.41
N ILE A 105 -13.08 -8.63 -4.46
CA ILE A 105 -11.68 -8.55 -4.09
C ILE A 105 -11.33 -9.72 -3.14
N PRO A 106 -10.30 -10.54 -3.46
CA PRO A 106 -9.85 -11.61 -2.60
C PRO A 106 -9.36 -11.11 -1.24
N LEU A 107 -9.54 -11.95 -0.21
CA LEU A 107 -9.03 -11.68 1.14
C LEU A 107 -7.50 -11.57 1.20
N ASN A 108 -6.79 -12.21 0.27
CA ASN A 108 -5.33 -12.29 0.28
C ASN A 108 -4.74 -11.54 -0.92
N TYR A 109 -3.55 -10.99 -0.74
CA TYR A 109 -2.74 -10.44 -1.82
C TYR A 109 -1.28 -10.85 -1.65
N THR A 110 -0.74 -11.56 -2.64
CA THR A 110 0.68 -11.96 -2.69
C THR A 110 1.41 -11.11 -3.71
N PHE A 111 2.57 -10.58 -3.33
CA PHE A 111 3.37 -9.72 -4.20
C PHE A 111 4.86 -9.81 -3.88
N GLN A 112 5.66 -9.29 -4.81
CA GLN A 112 7.10 -9.14 -4.67
C GLN A 112 7.49 -7.66 -4.82
N LYS A 113 8.42 -7.18 -3.99
CA LYS A 113 9.02 -5.85 -4.11
C LYS A 113 10.54 -5.96 -4.02
N LEU A 114 11.23 -5.17 -4.83
CA LEU A 114 12.68 -5.03 -4.78
C LEU A 114 13.09 -4.01 -3.70
N PHE A 115 14.23 -4.24 -3.07
CA PHE A 115 14.90 -3.27 -2.18
C PHE A 115 16.35 -3.05 -2.62
N ASP A 116 16.98 -1.98 -2.11
CA ASP A 116 18.24 -1.43 -2.67
C ASP A 116 19.53 -1.89 -1.98
N PHE A 117 19.43 -2.86 -1.08
CA PHE A 117 20.58 -3.46 -0.40
C PHE A 117 20.62 -4.96 -0.58
N PRO A 118 21.80 -5.62 -0.45
CA PRO A 118 21.91 -7.07 -0.60
C PRO A 118 20.97 -7.82 0.35
N THR A 119 20.38 -8.93 -0.11
CA THR A 119 19.59 -9.81 0.74
C THR A 119 20.38 -10.15 2.02
N PRO A 120 19.81 -9.89 3.23
CA PRO A 120 20.49 -10.17 4.48
C PRO A 120 20.88 -11.64 4.60
N PRO A 121 22.00 -11.97 5.29
CA PRO A 121 22.40 -13.34 5.49
C PRO A 121 21.40 -14.10 6.36
N LYS A 122 21.39 -15.43 6.22
CA LYS A 122 20.68 -16.34 7.13
C LYS A 122 21.04 -16.01 8.58
N GLY A 123 20.05 -16.04 9.47
CA GLY A 123 20.24 -15.61 10.85
C GLY A 123 19.83 -14.18 11.16
N THR A 124 19.40 -13.41 10.15
CA THR A 124 19.02 -12.01 10.34
C THR A 124 17.53 -11.87 10.60
N TRP A 125 17.16 -11.08 11.61
CA TRP A 125 15.79 -10.65 11.83
C TRP A 125 15.47 -9.39 11.03
N PHE A 126 14.21 -9.25 10.65
CA PHE A 126 13.69 -8.07 9.99
C PHE A 126 12.27 -7.75 10.48
N ASP A 127 11.97 -6.46 10.55
CA ASP A 127 10.66 -5.92 10.86
C ASP A 127 10.05 -5.28 9.61
N ILE A 128 8.73 -5.36 9.51
CA ILE A 128 7.94 -4.79 8.44
C ILE A 128 6.78 -4.02 9.05
N TRP A 129 6.54 -2.83 8.52
CA TRP A 129 5.32 -2.06 8.78
C TRP A 129 4.62 -1.81 7.47
N ILE A 130 3.33 -2.15 7.40
CA ILE A 130 2.53 -2.01 6.19
C ILE A 130 1.10 -1.66 6.58
N THR A 131 0.50 -0.72 5.85
CA THR A 131 -0.94 -0.47 5.94
C THR A 131 -1.68 -1.30 4.91
N ILE A 132 -2.64 -2.10 5.37
CA ILE A 132 -3.53 -2.91 4.52
C ILE A 132 -4.88 -2.21 4.45
N TYR A 133 -5.44 -2.08 3.25
CA TYR A 133 -6.73 -1.44 3.00
C TYR A 133 -7.72 -2.44 2.44
N TRP A 134 -8.95 -2.44 2.96
CA TRP A 134 -10.04 -3.32 2.52
C TRP A 134 -11.39 -2.61 2.63
N SER A 135 -12.44 -3.24 2.12
CA SER A 135 -13.81 -2.68 2.16
C SER A 135 -13.86 -1.25 1.60
N CYS A 136 -13.14 -1.02 0.51
CA CYS A 136 -13.10 0.27 -0.18
C CYS A 136 -14.41 0.49 -0.94
N LEU A 137 -15.16 1.52 -0.52
CA LEU A 137 -16.42 1.90 -1.15
C LEU A 137 -16.28 3.27 -1.82
N ASP A 138 -16.83 3.39 -3.02
CA ASP A 138 -16.96 4.67 -3.70
C ASP A 138 -18.07 5.50 -3.02
N THR A 139 -17.68 6.66 -2.49
CA THR A 139 -18.61 7.61 -1.86
C THR A 139 -18.95 8.80 -2.77
N GLY A 140 -18.48 8.81 -4.02
CA GLY A 140 -18.68 9.87 -5.00
C GLY A 140 -17.73 11.07 -4.86
N LEU A 141 -16.94 11.14 -3.77
CA LEU A 141 -15.91 12.17 -3.54
C LEU A 141 -14.51 11.56 -3.35
N THR A 142 -14.43 10.45 -2.62
CA THR A 142 -13.22 9.63 -2.46
C THR A 142 -13.63 8.17 -2.30
N ASN A 143 -12.70 7.25 -2.57
CA ASN A 143 -12.84 5.88 -2.08
C ASN A 143 -12.51 5.87 -0.60
N MET A 144 -13.48 5.48 0.22
CA MET A 144 -13.27 5.32 1.66
C MET A 144 -13.03 3.84 1.94
N CYS A 145 -11.79 3.53 2.27
CA CYS A 145 -11.36 2.21 2.70
C CYS A 145 -11.34 2.12 4.23
N THR A 146 -11.48 0.90 4.76
CA THR A 146 -11.00 0.59 6.10
C THR A 146 -9.53 0.22 6.02
N SER A 147 -8.72 0.65 6.99
CA SER A 147 -7.30 0.32 7.00
C SER A 147 -6.75 -0.03 8.37
N GLU A 148 -5.65 -0.78 8.39
CA GLU A 148 -4.92 -1.13 9.61
C GLU A 148 -3.43 -1.17 9.31
N GLU A 149 -2.65 -0.57 10.21
CA GLU A 149 -1.20 -0.66 10.20
C GLU A 149 -0.79 -1.95 10.90
N VAL A 150 -0.09 -2.81 10.17
CA VAL A 150 0.34 -4.12 10.63
C VAL A 150 1.85 -4.13 10.75
N HIS A 151 2.32 -4.58 11.91
CA HIS A 151 3.71 -4.91 12.14
C HIS A 151 3.92 -6.42 12.02
N TYR A 152 4.97 -6.82 11.32
CA TYR A 152 5.40 -8.21 11.19
C TYR A 152 6.89 -8.31 11.48
N ARG A 153 7.28 -9.32 12.27
CA ARG A 153 8.68 -9.65 12.54
C ARG A 153 9.02 -11.01 11.95
N GLY A 154 9.97 -11.03 11.03
CA GLY A 154 10.42 -12.22 10.31
C GLY A 154 11.89 -12.54 10.53
N TYR A 155 12.27 -13.75 10.14
CA TYR A 155 13.62 -14.27 10.27
C TYR A 155 14.08 -14.89 8.95
N VAL A 156 15.31 -14.57 8.53
CA VAL A 156 15.91 -15.14 7.32
C VAL A 156 16.46 -16.54 7.63
N MET A 157 15.82 -17.56 7.06
CA MET A 157 16.16 -18.98 7.24
C MET A 157 17.27 -19.48 6.32
#